data_AF-A0AAD5VLJ6-F1
#
_entry.id   AF-A0AAD5VLJ6-F1
#
_cell.length_a   1.000
_cell.length_b   1.000
_cell.length_c   1.000
_cell.angle_alpha   90.00
_cell.angle_beta   90.00
_cell.angle_gamma   90.00
#
_symmetry.space_group_name_H-M   'P 1'
#
loop_
_entity.id
_entity.type
_entity.pdbx_description
1 polymer ?
#
loop_
_entity_poly.entity_id
_entity_poly.type
_entity_poly.pdbx_seq_one_letter_code
_entity_poly.pdbx_strand_id
1 'polypeptide(L)' 'MEQKQMLGEVIYMRIVSTQPELAGKITGMLLEMDNNELLSLLESEDAMNNKVAEALKVLQDYAATDAPQ' A
#
# COMPACT_ATOMS: atom_id res chain seq x y z
N MET A 1 -13.47 13.51 2.39
CA MET A 1 -12.21 13.26 1.66
C MET A 1 -11.00 13.27 2.59
N GLU A 2 -11.02 14.03 3.70
CA GLU A 2 -9.88 14.15 4.64
C GLU A 2 -9.48 12.84 5.34
N GLN A 3 -10.45 11.98 5.70
CA GLN A 3 -10.15 10.72 6.39
C GLN A 3 -9.24 9.81 5.56
N LYS A 4 -9.46 9.72 4.24
CA LYS A 4 -8.67 8.88 3.36
C LYS A 4 -7.24 9.41 3.22
N GLN A 5 -7.07 10.72 3.18
CA GLN A 5 -5.76 11.37 3.20
C GLN A 5 -4.99 11.04 4.48
N MET A 6 -5.62 11.19 5.66
CA MET A 6 -4.98 10.85 6.94
C MET A 6 -4.61 9.37 7.02
N LEU A 7 -5.51 8.48 6.60
CA LEU A 7 -5.22 7.04 6.54
C LEU A 7 -4.04 6.76 5.61
N GLY A 8 -4.00 7.41 4.46
CA GLY A 8 -2.89 7.34 3.50
C GLY A 8 -1.55 7.74 4.10
N GLU A 9 -1.48 8.87 4.81
CA GLU A 9 -0.25 9.31 5.46
C GLU A 9 0.23 8.34 6.54
N VAL A 10 -0.69 7.80 7.36
CA VAL A 10 -0.35 6.81 8.40
C VAL A 10 0.16 5.50 7.77
N ILE A 11 -0.53 5.02 6.73
CA ILE A 11 -0.15 3.81 5.99
C ILE A 11 1.22 4.02 5.35
N TYR A 12 1.44 5.16 4.70
CA TYR A 12 2.72 5.51 4.09
C TYR A 12 3.86 5.52 5.09
N MET A 13 3.69 6.14 6.25
CA MET A 13 4.73 6.18 7.30
C MET A 13 5.10 4.79 7.83
N ARG A 14 4.14 3.86 7.84
CA ARG A 14 4.38 2.46 8.20
C ARG A 14 5.17 1.73 7.13
N ILE A 15 4.81 1.89 5.85
CA ILE A 15 5.46 1.21 4.73
C ILE A 15 6.83 1.82 4.43
N VAL A 16 6.99 3.15 4.49
CA VAL A 16 8.26 3.83 4.18
C VAL A 16 9.39 3.40 5.13
N SER A 17 9.04 2.97 6.35
CA SER A 17 9.99 2.43 7.32
C SER A 17 10.58 1.08 6.88
N THR A 18 9.88 0.31 6.05
CA THR A 18 10.31 -1.03 5.59
C THR A 18 10.66 -1.06 4.09
N GLN A 19 9.92 -0.35 3.24
CA GLN A 19 10.14 -0.18 1.80
C GLN A 19 9.96 1.29 1.38
N PRO A 20 10.97 2.15 1.59
CA PRO A 20 10.88 3.56 1.23
C PRO A 20 10.69 3.80 -0.28
N GLU A 21 11.32 2.97 -1.12
CA GLU A 21 11.27 3.13 -2.59
C GLU A 21 9.89 2.83 -3.18
N LEU A 22 9.15 1.89 -2.57
CA LEU A 22 7.84 1.43 -3.07
C LEU A 22 6.67 1.94 -2.22
N ALA A 23 6.93 2.59 -1.08
CA ALA A 23 5.90 3.09 -0.16
C ALA A 23 4.86 3.95 -0.86
N GLY A 24 5.27 4.84 -1.76
CA GLY A 24 4.34 5.71 -2.49
C GLY A 24 3.38 4.92 -3.37
N LYS A 25 3.89 3.95 -4.13
CA LYS A 25 3.06 3.11 -5.02
C LYS A 25 2.14 2.18 -4.22
N ILE A 26 2.68 1.51 -3.21
CA ILE A 26 1.91 0.58 -2.38
C ILE A 26 0.80 1.33 -1.63
N THR A 27 1.13 2.46 -1.00
CA THR A 27 0.12 3.29 -0.32
C THR A 27 -0.95 3.74 -1.29
N GLY A 28 -0.59 4.16 -2.51
CA GLY A 28 -1.55 4.52 -3.56
C GLY A 28 -2.51 3.37 -3.89
N MET A 29 -2.00 2.15 -4.06
CA MET A 29 -2.82 0.96 -4.32
C MET A 29 -3.74 0.61 -3.15
N LEU A 30 -3.25 0.70 -1.90
CA LEU A 30 -4.07 0.45 -0.72
C LEU A 30 -5.15 1.52 -0.56
N LEU A 31 -4.87 2.77 -0.92
CA LEU A 31 -5.85 3.86 -0.88
C LEU A 31 -6.97 3.71 -1.92
N GLU A 32 -6.93 2.73 -2.82
CA GLU A 32 -8.09 2.38 -3.65
C GLU A 32 -9.15 1.60 -2.87
N MET A 33 -8.78 0.97 -1.75
CA MET A 33 -9.67 0.21 -0.88
C MET A 33 -10.65 1.13 -0.12
N ASP A 34 -11.68 0.52 0.49
CA ASP A 34 -12.64 1.22 1.32
C ASP A 34 -12.05 1.61 2.69
N ASN A 35 -12.55 2.70 3.27
CA ASN A 35 -12.05 3.21 4.55
C ASN A 35 -12.12 2.15 5.68
N ASN A 36 -13.13 1.27 5.67
CA ASN A 36 -13.26 0.20 6.66
C ASN A 36 -12.15 -0.85 6.52
N GLU A 37 -11.76 -1.21 5.29
CA GLU A 37 -10.66 -2.14 5.07
C GLU A 37 -9.33 -1.51 5.47
N LEU A 38 -9.11 -0.24 5.12
CA LEU A 38 -7.92 0.52 5.53
C LEU A 38 -7.79 0.60 7.05
N LEU A 39 -8.91 0.81 7.76
CA LEU A 39 -8.93 0.80 9.23
C LEU A 39 -8.54 -0.59 9.77
N SER A 40 -9.10 -1.66 9.21
CA SER A 40 -8.75 -3.03 9.61
C SER A 40 -7.27 -3.35 9.38
N LEU A 41 -6.67 -2.85 8.29
CA LEU A 41 -5.23 -2.96 8.04
C LEU A 41 -4.40 -2.20 9.10
N LEU A 42 -4.87 -1.04 9.56
CA LEU A 42 -4.18 -0.29 10.60
C LEU A 42 -4.28 -0.94 11.99
N GLU A 43 -5.35 -1.71 12.23
CA GLU A 43 -5.58 -2.48 13.46
C GLU A 43 -4.76 -3.78 13.51
N SER A 44 -4.40 -4.35 12.35
CA SER A 44 -3.66 -5.61 12.26
C SER A 44 -2.40 -5.48 11.41
N GLU A 45 -1.24 -5.56 12.07
CA GLU A 45 0.06 -5.48 11.41
C GLU A 45 0.29 -6.66 10.44
N ASP A 46 -0.20 -7.86 10.78
CA ASP A 46 -0.20 -9.02 9.88
C ASP A 46 -1.04 -8.75 8.61
N ALA A 47 -2.24 -8.18 8.75
CA ALA A 47 -3.09 -7.86 7.61
C ALA A 47 -2.43 -6.80 6.70
N MET A 48 -1.84 -5.78 7.31
CA MET A 48 -1.05 -4.75 6.62
C MET A 48 0.09 -5.38 5.83
N ASN A 49 0.92 -6.21 6.47
CA ASN A 49 2.08 -6.84 5.84
C ASN A 49 1.66 -7.77 4.70
N ASN A 50 0.58 -8.54 4.86
CA ASN A 50 0.03 -9.37 3.80
C ASN A 50 -0.41 -8.53 2.59
N LYS A 51 -1.11 -7.42 2.84
CA LYS A 51 -1.55 -6.53 1.75
C LYS A 51 -0.40 -5.82 1.05
N VAL A 52 0.60 -5.40 1.81
CA VAL A 52 1.85 -4.85 1.27
C VAL A 52 2.54 -5.89 0.37
N ALA A 53 2.63 -7.15 0.81
CA ALA A 53 3.21 -8.24 0.02
C ALA A 53 2.43 -8.52 -1.28
N GLU A 54 1.09 -8.51 -1.23
CA GLU A 54 0.26 -8.64 -2.42
C GLU A 54 0.48 -7.46 -3.40
N ALA A 55 0.44 -6.23 -2.89
CA ALA A 55 0.68 -5.03 -3.70
C ALA A 55 2.08 -5.03 -4.32
N LEU A 56 3.10 -5.45 -3.57
CA LEU A 56 4.46 -5.62 -4.08
C LEU A 56 4.52 -6.61 -5.23
N LYS A 57 3.85 -7.77 -5.09
CA LYS A 57 3.81 -8.78 -6.14
C LYS A 57 3.15 -8.24 -7.40
N VAL A 58 2.02 -7.53 -7.26
CA VAL A 58 1.35 -6.88 -8.39
C VAL A 58 2.25 -5.82 -9.03
N LEU A 59 2.94 -5.01 -8.22
CA LEU A 59 3.90 -4.01 -8.73
C LEU A 59 5.08 -4.65 -9.47
N GLN A 60 5.58 -5.79 -9.01
CA GLN A 60 6.63 -6.56 -9.69
C GLN A 60 6.14 -7.14 -11.01
N ASP A 61 4.95 -7.72 -11.03
CA ASP A 61 4.33 -8.27 -12.25
C ASP A 61 4.05 -7.15 -13.28
N TYR A 62 3.58 -5.98 -12.82
CA TYR A 62 3.42 -4.79 -13.66
C TYR A 62 4.78 -4.29 -14.17
N ALA A 63 5.79 -4.16 -13.31
CA ALA A 63 7.13 -3.71 -13.73
C ALA A 63 7.78 -4.67 -14.74
N ALA A 64 7.49 -5.98 -14.66
CA ALA A 64 7.95 -6.98 -15.61
C ALA A 64 7.22 -6.91 -16.97
N THR A 65 6.00 -6.39 -17.00
CA THR A 65 5.17 -6.27 -18.21
C THR A 65 5.21 -4.89 -18.86
N ASP A 66 5.59 -3.84 -18.11
CA ASP A 66 5.82 -2.47 -18.60
C ASP A 66 7.25 -2.22 -19.13
N ALA A 67 8.07 -3.27 -19.29
CA ALA A 67 9.29 -3.16 -20.07
C ALA A 67 8.90 -2.93 -21.54
N PRO A 68 9.16 -1.75 -22.13
CA PRO A 68 8.86 -1.53 -23.53
C PRO A 68 9.73 -2.49 -24.35
N GLN A 69 9.08 -3.41 -25.07
CA GLN A 69 9.70 -4.06 -26.22
C GLN A 69 10.00 -3.01 -27.29
#